data_AF-A0A936JG83-F1
#
_entry.id   AF-A0A936JG83-F1
#
_cell.length_a   1.000
_cell.length_b   1.000
_cell.length_c   1.000
_cell.angle_alpha   90.00
_cell.angle_beta   90.00
_cell.angle_gamma   90.00
#
_symmetry.space_group_name_H-M   'P 1'
#
loop_
_entity.id
_entity.type
_entity.pdbx_description
1 polymer ?
#
loop_
_entity_poly.entity_id
_entity_poly.type
_entity_poly.pdbx_seq_one_letter_code
_entity_poly.pdbx_strand_id
1 'polypeptide(L)'
;MTINQLRSCIFILTILLISWQLGACNSELRIIVPNTEIVAPALKGTSAIPNISRKLIEGVYAVQQGKARFGDTVILKHDRESLSIFCQKNSTYMVLRSGMKDSSILYAGYWRNAQSPQTGLCTLEIRNKDGAGDILQTIRPQTLTIRGAVGGSEVQPNEPLILEYVRPLFERKRERTDGKFWIIAHRGGGRNSDRLPFSENSTELIKFAGKLGANGVEIDIRLTKDGIPVLYHDENLNSRLVDGEYMVGAIGNYTFAQLQVLCRLKNGERIPTLDDALRTIVDSTNLTSVWLDIKEPAAIEKIIAMQKTYIERAQLLQAAGKRDTLEIFSGLATDEIYQAFVAHPEHLQIPSICELSISQTQKANSKVFAPRWTLGSLQNEVNSLHSENRRAFVWTLDQPEFIVQFLNEGNYDGILTNYPTVVAYNYYIRR
;
A
#
# COMPACT_ATOMS: atom_id res chain seq x y z
N MET A 1 -51.82 -24.04 -27.46
CA MET A 1 -51.07 -22.80 -27.75
C MET A 1 -50.71 -22.82 -29.23
N THR A 2 -51.21 -21.88 -30.03
CA THR A 2 -51.00 -21.90 -31.49
C THR A 2 -49.55 -21.52 -31.83
N ILE A 3 -49.04 -21.96 -32.99
CA ILE A 3 -47.68 -21.64 -33.46
C ILE A 3 -47.40 -20.12 -33.45
N ASN A 4 -48.43 -19.30 -33.66
CA ASN A 4 -48.34 -17.84 -33.57
C ASN A 4 -48.18 -17.31 -32.13
N GLN A 5 -48.74 -17.97 -31.11
CA GLN A 5 -48.52 -17.60 -29.70
C GLN A 5 -47.10 -17.94 -29.22
N LEU A 6 -46.48 -18.99 -29.75
CA LEU A 6 -45.09 -19.34 -29.45
C LEU A 6 -44.11 -18.32 -30.05
N ARG A 7 -44.36 -17.84 -31.28
CA ARG A 7 -43.54 -16.82 -31.93
C ARG A 7 -43.59 -15.48 -31.21
N SER A 8 -44.75 -15.05 -30.74
CA SER A 8 -44.86 -13.81 -29.94
C SER A 8 -44.20 -13.93 -28.56
N CYS A 9 -44.26 -15.10 -27.91
CA CYS A 9 -43.55 -15.31 -26.64
C CYS A 9 -42.03 -15.30 -26.82
N ILE A 10 -41.51 -15.92 -27.89
CA ILE A 10 -40.07 -15.92 -28.20
C ILE A 10 -39.61 -14.50 -28.53
N PHE A 11 -40.37 -13.72 -29.31
CA PHE A 11 -39.99 -12.35 -29.66
C PHE A 11 -39.96 -11.41 -28.44
N ILE A 12 -40.90 -11.58 -27.49
CA ILE A 12 -40.94 -10.83 -26.23
C ILE A 12 -39.78 -11.25 -25.30
N LEU A 13 -39.44 -12.54 -25.23
CA LEU A 13 -38.28 -13.03 -24.47
C LEU A 13 -36.96 -12.53 -25.08
N THR A 14 -36.83 -12.47 -26.40
CA THR A 14 -35.62 -11.95 -27.05
C THR A 14 -35.47 -10.44 -26.84
N ILE A 15 -36.56 -9.66 -26.84
CA ILE A 15 -36.52 -8.22 -26.51
C ILE A 15 -36.21 -7.99 -25.02
N LEU A 16 -36.69 -8.85 -24.12
CA LEU A 16 -36.34 -8.82 -22.69
C LEU A 16 -34.88 -9.23 -22.42
N LEU A 17 -34.33 -10.18 -23.19
CA LEU A 17 -32.91 -10.57 -23.12
C LEU A 17 -31.98 -9.50 -23.72
N ILE A 18 -32.39 -8.82 -24.79
CA ILE A 18 -31.65 -7.70 -25.37
C ILE A 18 -31.72 -6.46 -24.46
N SER A 19 -32.85 -6.22 -23.77
CA SER A 19 -32.95 -5.13 -22.80
C SER A 19 -32.22 -5.42 -21.47
N TRP A 20 -32.04 -6.69 -21.10
CA TRP A 20 -31.12 -7.09 -20.02
C TRP A 20 -29.64 -6.98 -20.43
N GLN A 21 -29.29 -7.19 -21.70
CA GLN A 21 -27.92 -6.98 -22.18
C GLN A 21 -27.56 -5.50 -22.40
N LEU A 22 -28.55 -4.63 -22.63
CA LEU A 22 -28.35 -3.17 -22.67
C LEU A 22 -28.51 -2.50 -21.29
N GLY A 23 -28.93 -3.26 -20.27
CA GLY A 23 -29.05 -2.85 -18.87
C GLY A 23 -27.85 -3.23 -18.01
N ALA A 24 -26.85 -3.94 -18.54
CA ALA A 24 -25.50 -3.97 -17.98
C ALA A 24 -24.80 -2.65 -18.33
N CYS A 25 -25.40 -1.54 -17.89
CA CYS A 25 -24.69 -0.30 -17.74
C CYS A 25 -23.56 -0.64 -16.78
N ASN A 26 -22.36 -0.80 -17.34
CA ASN A 26 -21.11 -0.74 -16.61
C ASN A 26 -21.12 0.68 -16.03
N SER A 27 -21.84 0.88 -14.93
CA SER A 27 -21.68 2.06 -14.12
C SER A 27 -20.22 1.99 -13.74
N GLU A 28 -19.38 2.77 -14.41
CA GLU A 28 -18.06 3.09 -13.92
C GLU A 28 -18.30 3.53 -12.48
N LEU A 29 -18.06 2.62 -11.54
CA LEU A 29 -18.30 2.85 -10.13
C LEU A 29 -17.28 3.89 -9.72
N ARG A 30 -17.68 5.15 -9.85
CA ARG A 30 -16.86 6.33 -9.65
C ARG A 30 -16.19 6.19 -8.29
N ILE A 31 -14.86 6.28 -8.27
CA ILE A 31 -14.11 6.31 -7.02
C ILE A 31 -14.55 7.58 -6.30
N ILE A 32 -15.36 7.44 -5.25
CA ILE A 32 -15.66 8.55 -4.36
C ILE A 32 -14.42 8.70 -3.48
N VAL A 33 -13.64 9.74 -3.75
CA VAL A 33 -12.64 10.25 -2.82
C VAL A 33 -13.33 11.36 -2.02
N PRO A 34 -13.46 11.23 -0.69
CA PRO A 34 -14.14 12.24 0.11
C PRO A 34 -13.54 13.62 -0.09
N ASN A 35 -14.39 14.64 -0.20
CA ASN A 35 -13.92 16.02 -0.36
C ASN A 35 -13.36 16.56 0.96
N THR A 36 -12.06 16.36 1.17
CA THR A 36 -11.39 16.77 2.42
C THR A 36 -11.34 18.29 2.62
N GLU A 37 -11.66 19.11 1.60
CA GLU A 37 -11.76 20.57 1.76
C GLU A 37 -12.87 20.97 2.72
N ILE A 38 -13.90 20.13 2.88
CA ILE A 38 -14.97 20.37 3.85
C ILE A 38 -14.42 20.39 5.28
N VAL A 39 -13.47 19.51 5.60
CA VAL A 39 -12.87 19.41 6.95
C VAL A 39 -11.54 20.14 7.08
N ALA A 40 -10.95 20.62 5.98
CA ALA A 40 -9.71 21.38 5.98
C ALA A 40 -9.69 22.60 6.92
N PRO A 41 -10.80 23.38 7.09
CA PRO A 41 -10.85 24.49 8.04
C PRO A 41 -10.53 24.09 9.49
N ALA A 42 -10.74 22.83 9.89
CA ALA A 42 -10.41 22.35 11.23
C ALA A 42 -8.91 22.43 11.55
N LEU A 43 -8.04 22.45 10.52
CA LEU A 43 -6.59 22.56 10.68
C LEU A 43 -6.06 23.96 10.39
N LYS A 44 -6.93 24.95 10.10
CA LYS A 44 -6.50 26.32 9.79
C LYS A 44 -5.82 26.97 10.99
N GLY A 45 -4.60 27.46 10.76
CA GLY A 45 -3.78 28.10 11.80
C GLY A 45 -3.11 27.12 12.78
N THR A 46 -3.06 25.83 12.44
CA THR A 46 -2.27 24.85 13.20
C THR A 46 -0.79 24.92 12.82
N SER A 47 0.07 24.48 13.73
CA SER A 47 1.50 24.25 13.52
C SER A 47 1.80 22.75 13.47
N ALA A 48 2.98 22.36 12.96
CA ALA A 48 3.40 20.96 12.92
C ALA A 48 3.62 20.40 14.35
N ILE A 49 3.18 19.17 14.58
CA ILE A 49 3.42 18.45 15.84
C ILE A 49 4.85 17.92 15.83
N PRO A 50 5.67 18.02 16.88
CA PRO A 50 7.01 17.43 16.88
C PRO A 50 7.01 15.91 16.59
N ASN A 51 8.01 15.40 15.85
CA ASN A 51 8.07 13.97 15.47
C ASN A 51 8.04 13.01 16.68
N ILE A 52 8.77 13.35 17.75
CA ILE A 52 8.83 12.55 18.98
C ILE A 52 7.44 12.49 19.65
N SER A 53 6.71 13.61 19.67
CA SER A 53 5.35 13.68 20.21
C SER A 53 4.37 12.77 19.45
N ARG A 54 4.49 12.66 18.12
CA ARG A 54 3.62 11.78 17.31
C ARG A 54 3.75 10.31 17.70
N LYS A 55 4.95 9.85 18.08
CA LYS A 55 5.19 8.48 18.51
C LYS A 55 4.46 8.11 19.80
N LEU A 56 4.22 9.08 20.69
CA LEU A 56 3.45 8.86 21.91
C LEU A 56 1.97 8.58 21.65
N ILE A 57 1.48 8.91 20.45
CA ILE A 57 0.08 8.71 20.04
C ILE A 57 -0.10 7.33 19.38
N GLU A 58 0.96 6.72 18.84
CA GLU A 58 0.86 5.38 18.25
C GLU A 58 0.46 4.33 19.30
N GLY A 59 -0.39 3.38 18.91
CA GLY A 59 -0.85 2.33 19.84
C GLY A 59 -2.15 1.66 19.45
N VAL A 60 -2.60 0.79 20.34
CA VAL A 60 -3.90 0.13 20.29
C VAL A 60 -4.89 0.94 21.11
N TYR A 61 -6.06 1.21 20.54
CA TYR A 61 -7.13 1.96 21.17
C TYR A 61 -8.43 1.15 21.20
N ALA A 62 -9.19 1.29 22.29
CA ALA A 62 -10.56 0.82 22.39
C ALA A 62 -11.50 1.88 21.80
N VAL A 63 -12.52 1.45 21.06
CA VAL A 63 -13.56 2.31 20.51
C VAL A 63 -14.70 2.41 21.52
N GLN A 64 -14.85 3.55 22.18
CA GLN A 64 -15.95 3.76 23.14
C GLN A 64 -17.24 4.20 22.46
N GLN A 65 -17.14 4.98 21.38
CA GLN A 65 -18.25 5.39 20.52
C GLN A 65 -17.86 5.19 19.05
N GLY A 66 -18.78 4.69 18.22
CA GLY A 66 -18.50 4.35 16.81
C GLY A 66 -18.26 2.85 16.53
N LYS A 67 -18.43 1.98 17.55
CA LYS A 67 -18.19 0.52 17.45
C LYS A 67 -18.92 -0.15 16.29
N ALA A 68 -20.16 0.26 16.01
CA ALA A 68 -20.96 -0.30 14.93
C ALA A 68 -20.24 -0.21 13.57
N ARG A 69 -19.45 0.85 13.36
CA ARG A 69 -18.72 1.12 12.12
C ARG A 69 -17.30 0.56 12.14
N PHE A 70 -16.57 0.73 13.25
CA PHE A 70 -15.12 0.48 13.28
C PHE A 70 -14.70 -0.77 14.05
N GLY A 71 -15.62 -1.41 14.78
CA GLY A 71 -15.32 -2.52 15.69
C GLY A 71 -14.92 -2.03 17.08
N ASP A 72 -14.46 -2.95 17.93
CA ASP A 72 -14.14 -2.66 19.33
C ASP A 72 -12.75 -2.04 19.50
N THR A 73 -11.84 -2.30 18.55
CA THR A 73 -10.45 -1.81 18.62
C THR A 73 -9.97 -1.22 17.30
N VAL A 74 -9.03 -0.29 17.42
CA VAL A 74 -8.32 0.32 16.28
C VAL A 74 -6.83 0.44 16.57
N ILE A 75 -6.04 0.48 15.51
CA ILE A 75 -4.59 0.68 15.53
C ILE A 75 -4.27 2.07 15.01
N LEU A 76 -3.55 2.87 15.80
CA LEU A 76 -3.10 4.20 15.41
C LEU A 76 -1.61 4.17 15.09
N LYS A 77 -1.25 4.67 13.90
CA LYS A 77 0.14 4.75 13.45
C LYS A 77 0.39 6.04 12.66
N HIS A 78 1.51 6.70 12.90
CA HIS A 78 1.91 7.86 12.11
C HIS A 78 2.79 7.47 10.91
N ASP A 79 2.50 8.08 9.76
CA ASP A 79 3.42 8.22 8.64
C ASP A 79 3.70 9.70 8.42
N ARG A 80 4.90 10.14 8.83
CA ARG A 80 5.30 11.55 8.82
C ARG A 80 4.24 12.40 9.53
N GLU A 81 3.62 13.36 8.83
CA GLU A 81 2.62 14.30 9.33
C GLU A 81 1.20 13.70 9.42
N SER A 82 0.99 12.51 8.87
CA SER A 82 -0.33 11.88 8.78
C SER A 82 -0.51 10.83 9.86
N LEU A 83 -1.68 10.83 10.49
CA LEU A 83 -2.14 9.75 11.36
C LEU A 83 -3.02 8.82 10.54
N SER A 84 -2.68 7.54 10.55
CA SER A 84 -3.52 6.47 10.02
C SER A 84 -4.16 5.68 11.16
N ILE A 85 -5.44 5.36 10.99
CA ILE A 85 -6.21 4.53 11.91
C ILE A 85 -6.64 3.28 11.15
N PHE A 86 -6.23 2.09 11.58
CA PHE A 86 -6.66 0.82 10.99
C PHE A 86 -7.69 0.17 11.91
N CYS A 87 -8.86 -0.15 11.38
CA CYS A 87 -10.00 -0.57 12.18
C CYS A 87 -10.22 -2.08 12.10
N GLN A 88 -10.74 -2.65 13.19
CA GLN A 88 -11.10 -4.07 13.25
C GLN A 88 -12.13 -4.47 12.21
N LYS A 89 -13.11 -3.60 11.96
CA LYS A 89 -14.29 -3.96 11.18
C LYS A 89 -14.14 -3.59 9.71
N ASN A 90 -14.49 -4.53 8.85
CA ASN A 90 -14.64 -4.37 7.40
C ASN A 90 -13.42 -3.76 6.68
N SER A 91 -12.19 -4.05 7.15
CA SER A 91 -10.97 -3.52 6.54
C SER A 91 -10.98 -1.99 6.42
N THR A 92 -11.68 -1.33 7.36
CA THR A 92 -11.84 0.13 7.36
C THR A 92 -10.57 0.78 7.86
N TYR A 93 -10.20 1.90 7.25
CA TYR A 93 -9.09 2.71 7.70
C TYR A 93 -9.41 4.20 7.62
N MET A 94 -8.61 5.02 8.28
CA MET A 94 -8.67 6.47 8.23
C MET A 94 -7.30 7.02 7.89
N VAL A 95 -7.28 8.12 7.13
CA VAL A 95 -6.06 8.87 6.83
C VAL A 95 -6.33 10.33 7.16
N LEU A 96 -5.61 10.82 8.16
CA LEU A 96 -5.86 12.13 8.75
C LEU A 96 -4.59 12.97 8.68
N ARG A 97 -4.75 14.21 8.21
CA ARG A 97 -3.75 15.26 8.44
C ARG A 97 -3.84 15.69 9.89
N SER A 98 -2.71 16.12 10.44
CA SER A 98 -2.63 16.53 11.84
C SER A 98 -2.04 17.94 11.97
N GLY A 99 -2.32 18.60 13.09
CA GLY A 99 -1.72 19.86 13.46
C GLY A 99 -2.00 20.17 14.93
N MET A 100 -1.10 20.92 15.57
CA MET A 100 -1.33 21.41 16.92
C MET A 100 -1.80 22.86 16.89
N LYS A 101 -2.71 23.20 17.80
CA LYS A 101 -3.16 24.57 18.04
C LYS A 101 -3.48 24.70 19.51
N ASP A 102 -2.95 25.76 20.12
CA ASP A 102 -3.00 25.96 21.57
C ASP A 102 -2.43 24.70 22.27
N SER A 103 -3.10 24.18 23.29
CA SER A 103 -2.72 22.92 23.97
C SER A 103 -3.52 21.70 23.47
N SER A 104 -3.99 21.74 22.22
CA SER A 104 -4.72 20.64 21.58
C SER A 104 -4.00 20.13 20.33
N ILE A 105 -4.23 18.86 20.02
CA ILE A 105 -3.83 18.23 18.76
C ILE A 105 -5.09 17.94 17.95
N LEU A 106 -5.13 18.42 16.72
CA LEU A 106 -6.27 18.36 15.81
C LEU A 106 -5.96 17.45 14.63
N TYR A 107 -6.97 16.73 14.16
CA TYR A 107 -6.91 15.87 13.00
C TYR A 107 -8.11 16.08 12.09
N ALA A 108 -7.88 16.05 10.79
CA ALA A 108 -8.92 16.11 9.78
C ALA A 108 -8.54 15.28 8.55
N GLY A 109 -9.52 14.58 8.00
CA GLY A 109 -9.33 13.77 6.79
C GLY A 109 -10.55 12.91 6.52
N TYR A 110 -10.31 11.64 6.21
CA TYR A 110 -11.37 10.74 5.79
C TYR A 110 -11.18 9.32 6.32
N TRP A 111 -12.28 8.56 6.32
CA TRP A 111 -12.31 7.13 6.52
C TRP A 111 -12.79 6.41 5.25
N ARG A 112 -12.34 5.18 5.04
CA ARG A 112 -12.67 4.37 3.87
C ARG A 112 -12.65 2.88 4.21
N ASN A 113 -13.57 2.14 3.62
CA ASN A 113 -13.52 0.68 3.59
C ASN A 113 -12.64 0.21 2.41
N ALA A 114 -11.63 -0.61 2.67
CA ALA A 114 -10.71 -1.06 1.63
C ALA A 114 -11.34 -2.02 0.60
N GLN A 115 -12.47 -2.66 0.93
CA GLN A 115 -13.12 -3.71 0.13
C GLN A 115 -14.54 -3.33 -0.32
N SER A 116 -15.03 -2.13 0.02
CA SER A 116 -16.35 -1.63 -0.37
C SER A 116 -16.30 -0.14 -0.73
N PRO A 117 -17.32 0.42 -1.41
CA PRO A 117 -17.30 1.84 -1.79
C PRO A 117 -17.57 2.79 -0.61
N GLN A 118 -17.80 2.27 0.61
CA GLN A 118 -18.12 3.10 1.77
C GLN A 118 -16.95 3.97 2.20
N THR A 119 -17.21 5.26 2.33
CA THR A 119 -16.22 6.25 2.73
C THR A 119 -16.91 7.50 3.27
N GLY A 120 -16.15 8.34 3.97
CA GLY A 120 -16.66 9.61 4.46
C GLY A 120 -15.62 10.40 5.24
N LEU A 121 -16.03 11.54 5.76
CA LEU A 121 -15.16 12.50 6.42
C LEU A 121 -14.98 12.17 7.91
N CYS A 122 -13.84 12.61 8.45
CA CYS A 122 -13.50 12.42 9.86
C CYS A 122 -12.73 13.63 10.40
N THR A 123 -13.11 14.07 11.60
CA THR A 123 -12.37 15.05 12.40
C THR A 123 -12.14 14.49 13.80
N LEU A 124 -10.94 14.65 14.35
CA LEU A 124 -10.59 14.20 15.69
C LEU A 124 -9.79 15.28 16.43
N GLU A 125 -9.82 15.23 17.75
CA GLU A 125 -9.10 16.11 18.65
C GLU A 125 -8.59 15.31 19.86
N ILE A 126 -7.36 15.62 20.26
CA ILE A 126 -6.83 15.35 21.60
C ILE A 126 -6.77 16.69 22.30
N ARG A 127 -7.60 16.87 23.32
CA ARG A 127 -7.63 18.09 24.13
C ARG A 127 -6.48 18.08 25.12
N ASN A 128 -6.15 19.26 25.66
CA ASN A 128 -5.15 19.37 26.72
C ASN A 128 -5.37 18.34 27.86
N LYS A 129 -6.59 18.30 28.40
CA LYS A 129 -7.00 17.38 29.47
C LYS A 129 -7.13 15.90 29.06
N ASP A 130 -7.22 15.64 27.75
CA ASP A 130 -7.33 14.28 27.20
C ASP A 130 -5.93 13.72 26.81
N GLY A 131 -4.85 14.42 27.17
CA GLY A 131 -3.45 13.96 27.06
C GLY A 131 -2.56 14.80 26.14
N ALA A 132 -3.10 15.79 25.41
CA ALA A 132 -2.30 16.59 24.47
C ALA A 132 -1.22 17.42 25.16
N GLY A 133 -1.49 17.94 26.37
CA GLY A 133 -0.52 18.74 27.13
C GLY A 133 0.79 17.99 27.39
N ASP A 134 0.68 16.75 27.85
CA ASP A 134 1.84 15.88 28.10
C ASP A 134 2.55 15.52 26.79
N ILE A 135 1.78 15.12 25.76
CA ILE A 135 2.33 14.71 24.46
C ILE A 135 3.16 15.82 23.82
N LEU A 136 2.65 17.07 23.84
CA LEU A 136 3.33 18.23 23.27
C LEU A 136 4.61 18.61 24.05
N GLN A 137 4.72 18.17 25.30
CA GLN A 137 5.94 18.25 26.12
C GLN A 137 6.80 16.97 26.04
N THR A 138 6.50 16.06 25.10
CA THR A 138 7.18 14.77 24.92
C THR A 138 7.09 13.83 26.13
N ILE A 139 6.03 13.97 26.93
CA ILE A 139 5.74 13.13 28.09
C ILE A 139 4.61 12.15 27.73
N ARG A 140 4.74 10.89 28.16
CA ARG A 140 3.69 9.88 28.00
C ARG A 140 2.52 10.24 28.94
N PRO A 141 1.31 10.53 28.42
CA PRO A 141 0.17 10.83 29.28
C PRO A 141 -0.28 9.59 30.06
N GLN A 142 -0.79 9.80 31.28
CA GLN A 142 -1.37 8.70 32.08
C GLN A 142 -2.63 8.12 31.43
N THR A 143 -3.45 8.99 30.86
CA THR A 143 -4.65 8.65 30.09
C THR A 143 -4.63 9.39 28.77
N LEU A 144 -5.01 8.71 27.69
CA LEU A 144 -5.07 9.31 26.37
C LEU A 144 -6.41 9.00 25.70
N THR A 145 -7.17 10.06 25.43
CA THR A 145 -8.47 9.97 24.76
C THR A 145 -8.47 10.82 23.51
N ILE A 146 -8.99 10.27 22.42
CA ILE A 146 -9.18 10.98 21.16
C ILE A 146 -10.69 11.03 20.89
N ARG A 147 -11.21 12.22 20.61
CA ARG A 147 -12.65 12.46 20.43
C ARG A 147 -12.89 13.17 19.12
N GLY A 148 -14.05 12.95 18.51
CA GLY A 148 -14.45 13.72 17.34
C GLY A 148 -15.68 13.13 16.69
N ALA A 149 -15.74 13.25 15.37
CA ALA A 149 -16.89 12.77 14.61
C ALA A 149 -16.49 12.17 13.26
N VAL A 150 -17.35 11.29 12.78
CA VAL A 150 -17.34 10.72 11.43
C VAL A 150 -18.67 11.02 10.74
N GLY A 151 -18.69 10.90 9.41
CA GLY A 151 -19.91 11.11 8.63
C GLY A 151 -19.77 10.60 7.21
N GLY A 152 -20.66 11.06 6.32
CA GLY A 152 -20.57 10.82 4.88
C GLY A 152 -19.48 11.65 4.19
N SER A 153 -19.49 11.68 2.85
CA SER A 153 -18.42 12.31 2.05
C SER A 153 -18.63 13.79 1.73
N GLU A 154 -19.85 14.31 1.92
CA GLU A 154 -20.29 15.61 1.38
C GLU A 154 -20.68 16.65 2.45
N VAL A 155 -20.69 16.26 3.73
CA VAL A 155 -21.13 17.12 4.83
C VAL A 155 -20.22 16.98 6.04
N GLN A 156 -20.26 17.97 6.94
CA GLN A 156 -19.49 17.92 8.17
C GLN A 156 -19.83 16.66 8.99
N PRO A 157 -18.81 15.94 9.49
CA PRO A 157 -19.00 14.81 10.40
C PRO A 157 -19.80 15.19 11.66
N ASN A 158 -20.76 14.34 12.04
CA ASN A 158 -21.57 14.53 13.25
C ASN A 158 -21.81 13.25 14.06
N GLU A 159 -21.48 12.07 13.54
CA GLU A 159 -21.58 10.80 14.27
C GLU A 159 -20.38 10.69 15.23
N PRO A 160 -20.59 10.61 16.56
CA PRO A 160 -19.49 10.62 17.52
C PRO A 160 -18.52 9.43 17.38
N LEU A 161 -17.23 9.73 17.50
CA LEU A 161 -16.15 8.75 17.62
C LEU A 161 -15.29 9.08 18.85
N ILE A 162 -15.15 8.11 19.75
CA ILE A 162 -14.29 8.22 20.95
C ILE A 162 -13.37 7.01 21.00
N LEU A 163 -12.07 7.27 21.12
CA LEU A 163 -11.01 6.29 21.20
C LEU A 163 -10.24 6.47 22.51
N GLU A 164 -9.95 5.38 23.21
CA GLU A 164 -9.16 5.39 24.43
C GLU A 164 -7.94 4.49 24.29
N TYR A 165 -6.76 5.02 24.64
CA TYR A 165 -5.51 4.27 24.55
C TYR A 165 -5.53 3.06 25.49
N VAL A 166 -5.09 1.91 24.98
CA VAL A 166 -5.02 0.66 25.74
C VAL A 166 -3.57 0.26 26.00
N ARG A 167 -2.74 0.21 24.95
CA ARG A 167 -1.37 -0.34 25.03
C ARG A 167 -0.53 0.03 23.80
N PRO A 168 0.81 -0.11 23.86
CA PRO A 168 1.65 0.06 22.69
C PRO A 168 1.33 -0.97 21.60
N LEU A 169 1.77 -0.65 20.37
CA LEU A 169 1.72 -1.57 19.24
C LEU A 169 2.54 -2.82 19.53
N PHE A 170 2.15 -3.95 18.92
CA PHE A 170 2.98 -5.15 18.95
C PHE A 170 4.37 -4.89 18.35
N GLU A 171 5.41 -5.31 19.08
CA GLU A 171 6.79 -5.31 18.62
C GLU A 171 7.31 -6.75 18.56
N ARG A 172 7.78 -7.14 17.38
CA ARG A 172 8.36 -8.46 17.15
C ARG A 172 9.78 -8.46 17.69
N LYS A 173 10.16 -9.50 18.43
CA LYS A 173 11.53 -9.68 18.94
C LYS A 173 12.25 -10.74 18.09
N ARG A 174 12.95 -10.32 17.03
CA ARG A 174 13.79 -11.20 16.20
C ARG A 174 15.10 -10.53 15.88
N GLU A 175 16.20 -11.07 16.40
CA GLU A 175 17.55 -10.50 16.23
C GLU A 175 17.93 -10.37 14.75
N ARG A 176 17.68 -11.40 13.92
CA ARG A 176 17.99 -11.41 12.48
C ARG A 176 17.47 -10.17 11.74
N THR A 177 16.29 -9.69 12.14
CA THR A 177 15.61 -8.59 11.45
C THR A 177 15.54 -7.32 12.31
N ASP A 178 16.26 -7.27 13.43
CA ASP A 178 16.14 -6.22 14.44
C ASP A 178 14.66 -5.92 14.81
N GLY A 179 13.88 -6.99 14.97
CA GLY A 179 12.45 -6.91 15.27
C GLY A 179 11.56 -6.41 14.13
N LYS A 180 12.11 -6.13 12.96
CA LYS A 180 11.35 -5.63 11.81
C LYS A 180 10.47 -6.71 11.17
N PHE A 181 9.32 -6.26 10.69
CA PHE A 181 8.43 -7.00 9.80
C PHE A 181 8.05 -6.10 8.63
N TRP A 182 8.05 -6.65 7.43
CA TRP A 182 7.79 -5.89 6.21
C TRP A 182 6.34 -6.05 5.77
N ILE A 183 5.59 -4.94 5.81
CA ILE A 183 4.28 -4.82 5.17
C ILE A 183 4.54 -4.16 3.83
N ILE A 184 4.52 -4.96 2.76
CA ILE A 184 4.89 -4.55 1.41
C ILE A 184 3.60 -4.30 0.63
N ALA A 185 3.44 -3.06 0.18
CA ALA A 185 2.29 -2.71 -0.65
C ALA A 185 2.54 -3.10 -2.11
N HIS A 186 1.71 -3.98 -2.63
CA HIS A 186 1.75 -4.45 -4.02
C HIS A 186 1.39 -3.32 -4.97
N ARG A 187 2.15 -3.16 -6.06
CA ARG A 187 1.98 -2.09 -7.06
C ARG A 187 1.95 -0.69 -6.44
N GLY A 188 2.70 -0.49 -5.37
CA GLY A 188 2.75 0.75 -4.59
C GLY A 188 1.59 0.98 -3.60
N GLY A 189 0.58 0.11 -3.50
CA GLY A 189 -0.56 0.35 -2.61
C GLY A 189 -1.72 -0.65 -2.71
N GLY A 190 -1.97 -1.14 -3.92
CA GLY A 190 -3.12 -1.96 -4.28
C GLY A 190 -3.44 -1.79 -5.77
N ARG A 191 -4.58 -2.30 -6.21
CA ARG A 191 -5.02 -2.24 -7.61
C ARG A 191 -5.93 -1.05 -7.86
N ASN A 192 -6.10 -0.68 -9.13
CA ASN A 192 -7.12 0.29 -9.53
C ASN A 192 -8.54 -0.15 -9.13
N SER A 193 -8.82 -1.46 -9.13
CA SER A 193 -10.10 -2.02 -8.67
C SER A 193 -10.33 -1.90 -7.16
N ASP A 194 -9.28 -1.62 -6.39
CA ASP A 194 -9.38 -1.37 -4.94
C ASP A 194 -9.76 0.09 -4.64
N ARG A 195 -9.98 0.90 -5.69
CA ARG A 195 -10.57 2.24 -5.64
C ARG A 195 -9.78 3.20 -4.74
N LEU A 196 -8.47 3.10 -4.76
CA LEU A 196 -7.58 4.05 -4.09
C LEU A 196 -7.61 5.41 -4.81
N PRO A 197 -7.24 6.51 -4.13
CA PRO A 197 -7.25 7.85 -4.76
C PRO A 197 -6.21 8.02 -5.88
N PHE A 198 -5.28 7.07 -6.01
CA PHE A 198 -4.19 7.11 -6.97
C PHE A 198 -4.08 5.77 -7.70
N SER A 199 -3.61 5.81 -8.94
CA SER A 199 -3.49 4.63 -9.80
C SER A 199 -2.39 3.69 -9.29
N GLU A 200 -2.58 2.38 -9.49
CA GLU A 200 -1.53 1.37 -9.24
C GLU A 200 -0.25 1.74 -10.00
N ASN A 201 0.92 1.51 -9.39
CA ASN A 201 2.23 1.86 -9.93
C ASN A 201 2.51 3.36 -10.21
N SER A 202 1.65 4.28 -9.74
CA SER A 202 1.93 5.72 -9.78
C SER A 202 2.87 6.17 -8.64
N THR A 203 3.57 7.29 -8.84
CA THR A 203 4.41 7.88 -7.77
C THR A 203 3.59 8.40 -6.59
N GLU A 204 2.36 8.81 -6.86
CA GLU A 204 1.38 9.30 -5.91
C GLU A 204 0.92 8.18 -4.99
N LEU A 205 0.64 6.99 -5.55
CA LEU A 205 0.31 5.82 -4.76
C LEU A 205 1.50 5.35 -3.91
N ILE A 206 2.71 5.35 -4.47
CA ILE A 206 3.95 5.05 -3.73
C ILE A 206 4.12 6.00 -2.52
N LYS A 207 3.90 7.31 -2.69
CA LYS A 207 3.92 8.28 -1.58
C LYS A 207 2.83 8.02 -0.54
N PHE A 208 1.74 7.38 -0.95
CA PHE A 208 0.58 7.07 -0.13
C PHE A 208 0.73 5.73 0.64
N ALA A 209 1.61 4.83 0.20
CA ALA A 209 1.81 3.50 0.78
C ALA A 209 1.99 3.50 2.32
N GLY A 210 2.80 4.42 2.85
CA GLY A 210 3.01 4.56 4.29
C GLY A 210 1.74 4.83 5.08
N LYS A 211 0.81 5.62 4.51
CA LYS A 211 -0.49 5.92 5.11
C LYS A 211 -1.43 4.71 5.10
N LEU A 212 -1.17 3.72 4.26
CA LEU A 212 -1.86 2.43 4.28
C LEU A 212 -1.24 1.42 5.26
N GLY A 213 -0.20 1.82 6.01
CA GLY A 213 0.47 0.98 7.00
C GLY A 213 1.66 0.20 6.44
N ALA A 214 1.98 0.37 5.15
CA ALA A 214 3.12 -0.27 4.51
C ALA A 214 4.44 0.39 4.92
N ASN A 215 5.50 -0.41 5.03
CA ASN A 215 6.88 0.07 5.19
C ASN A 215 7.80 -0.40 4.06
N GLY A 216 7.21 -1.02 3.04
CA GLY A 216 7.83 -1.34 1.76
C GLY A 216 6.82 -1.28 0.62
N VAL A 217 7.33 -1.26 -0.60
CA VAL A 217 6.51 -1.35 -1.82
C VAL A 217 7.11 -2.38 -2.77
N GLU A 218 6.25 -3.00 -3.56
CA GLU A 218 6.61 -3.69 -4.79
C GLU A 218 6.11 -2.82 -5.96
N ILE A 219 6.89 -2.77 -7.05
CA ILE A 219 6.58 -2.03 -8.27
C ILE A 219 6.98 -2.82 -9.51
N ASP A 220 6.13 -2.80 -10.53
CA ASP A 220 6.30 -3.58 -11.76
C ASP A 220 7.03 -2.79 -12.84
N ILE A 221 8.06 -3.37 -13.46
CA ILE A 221 8.90 -2.67 -14.44
C ILE A 221 8.80 -3.30 -15.82
N ARG A 222 8.55 -2.46 -16.82
CA ARG A 222 8.56 -2.79 -18.25
C ARG A 222 9.40 -1.82 -19.05
N LEU A 223 9.79 -2.21 -20.25
CA LEU A 223 10.53 -1.35 -21.17
C LEU A 223 9.60 -0.74 -22.22
N THR A 224 9.78 0.56 -22.48
CA THR A 224 9.23 1.21 -23.67
C THR A 224 10.00 0.78 -24.92
N LYS A 225 9.49 1.13 -26.11
CA LYS A 225 10.13 0.87 -27.41
C LYS A 225 11.56 1.39 -27.51
N ASP A 226 11.81 2.56 -26.93
CA ASP A 226 13.12 3.22 -26.82
C ASP A 226 13.92 2.75 -25.60
N GLY A 227 13.46 1.69 -24.91
CA GLY A 227 14.17 1.00 -23.85
C GLY A 227 14.18 1.76 -22.51
N ILE A 228 13.26 2.69 -22.28
CA ILE A 228 13.16 3.41 -21.00
C ILE A 228 12.37 2.54 -20.01
N PRO A 229 12.91 2.22 -18.82
CA PRO A 229 12.16 1.49 -17.80
C PRO A 229 11.02 2.35 -17.23
N VAL A 230 9.81 1.83 -17.29
CA VAL A 230 8.58 2.46 -16.80
C VAL A 230 7.83 1.54 -15.86
N LEU A 231 7.02 2.11 -14.96
CA LEU A 231 6.22 1.32 -14.04
C LEU A 231 4.87 0.94 -14.67
N TYR A 232 4.66 -0.34 -14.93
CA TYR A 232 3.41 -0.85 -15.48
C TYR A 232 3.31 -2.38 -15.34
N HIS A 233 2.22 -2.90 -14.76
CA HIS A 233 2.08 -4.34 -14.47
C HIS A 233 1.81 -5.19 -15.71
N ASP A 234 0.75 -4.88 -16.46
CA ASP A 234 0.29 -5.72 -17.57
C ASP A 234 1.16 -5.54 -18.81
N GLU A 235 1.29 -6.56 -19.66
CA GLU A 235 2.06 -6.41 -20.90
C GLU A 235 1.43 -5.36 -21.83
N ASN A 236 0.10 -5.41 -21.94
CA ASN A 236 -0.68 -4.58 -22.83
C ASN A 236 -1.37 -3.43 -22.12
N LEU A 237 -1.39 -2.26 -22.77
CA LEU A 237 -2.26 -1.15 -22.40
C LEU A 237 -3.72 -1.61 -22.37
N ASN A 238 -4.44 -1.24 -21.31
CA ASN A 238 -5.82 -1.64 -21.12
C ASN A 238 -6.63 -0.63 -20.30
N SER A 239 -7.94 -0.63 -20.50
CA SER A 239 -8.88 0.33 -19.92
C SER A 239 -9.03 0.27 -18.39
N ARG A 240 -8.53 -0.81 -17.75
CA ARG A 240 -8.45 -0.90 -16.29
C ARG A 240 -7.34 -0.01 -15.74
N LEU A 241 -6.26 0.18 -16.49
CA LEU A 241 -5.06 0.87 -16.03
C LEU A 241 -4.92 2.28 -16.56
N VAL A 242 -5.42 2.53 -17.76
CA VAL A 242 -5.18 3.79 -18.47
C VAL A 242 -6.45 4.37 -19.07
N ASP A 243 -6.45 5.69 -19.20
CA ASP A 243 -7.36 6.45 -20.05
C ASP A 243 -6.58 6.97 -21.27
N GLY A 244 -7.04 6.59 -22.45
CA GLY A 244 -6.42 6.89 -23.75
C GLY A 244 -7.06 6.08 -24.87
N GLU A 245 -8.04 6.66 -25.57
CA GLU A 245 -8.96 5.96 -26.50
C GLU A 245 -8.28 5.27 -27.70
N TYR A 246 -6.98 5.51 -27.95
CA TYR A 246 -6.31 5.06 -29.18
C TYR A 246 -5.03 4.26 -28.96
N MET A 247 -4.68 3.93 -27.71
CA MET A 247 -3.48 3.13 -27.44
C MET A 247 -3.85 1.70 -27.02
N VAL A 248 -3.34 0.71 -27.75
CA VAL A 248 -3.62 -0.71 -27.55
C VAL A 248 -2.37 -1.54 -27.80
N GLY A 249 -2.28 -2.70 -27.15
CA GLY A 249 -1.13 -3.60 -27.27
C GLY A 249 0.00 -3.26 -26.31
N ALA A 250 1.17 -3.87 -26.54
CA ALA A 250 2.25 -3.92 -25.56
C ALA A 250 2.85 -2.54 -25.25
N ILE A 251 3.27 -2.34 -23.99
CA ILE A 251 4.03 -1.14 -23.57
C ILE A 251 5.26 -0.92 -24.47
N GLY A 252 5.95 -2.00 -24.83
CA GLY A 252 7.13 -1.99 -25.71
C GLY A 252 6.86 -1.54 -27.16
N ASN A 253 5.60 -1.32 -27.58
CA ASN A 253 5.28 -0.79 -28.90
C ASN A 253 5.42 0.74 -28.97
N TYR A 254 5.49 1.42 -27.83
CA TYR A 254 5.46 2.88 -27.74
C TYR A 254 6.74 3.43 -27.13
N THR A 255 7.22 4.55 -27.66
CA THR A 255 8.29 5.33 -27.00
C THR A 255 7.75 5.97 -25.72
N PHE A 256 8.64 6.28 -24.78
CA PHE A 256 8.22 6.98 -23.56
C PHE A 256 7.51 8.31 -23.86
N ALA A 257 8.04 9.10 -24.81
CA ALA A 257 7.44 10.36 -25.21
C ALA A 257 5.99 10.18 -25.73
N GLN A 258 5.72 9.12 -26.49
CA GLN A 258 4.36 8.79 -26.94
C GLN A 258 3.45 8.47 -25.76
N LEU A 259 3.88 7.62 -24.82
CA LEU A 259 3.11 7.28 -23.62
C LEU A 259 2.78 8.53 -22.79
N GLN A 260 3.72 9.47 -22.65
CA GLN A 260 3.52 10.71 -21.90
C GLN A 260 2.49 11.66 -22.54
N VAL A 261 2.33 11.62 -23.86
CA VAL A 261 1.39 12.50 -24.58
C VAL A 261 0.03 11.87 -24.71
N LEU A 262 -0.02 10.58 -25.08
CA LEU A 262 -1.22 9.93 -25.59
C LEU A 262 -2.01 9.17 -24.52
N CYS A 263 -1.47 9.02 -23.32
CA CYS A 263 -2.05 8.18 -22.28
C CYS A 263 -1.89 8.79 -20.87
N ARG A 264 -2.87 8.53 -20.01
CA ARG A 264 -2.78 8.72 -18.57
C ARG A 264 -3.14 7.44 -17.85
N LEU A 265 -2.59 7.23 -16.67
CA LEU A 265 -3.11 6.25 -15.73
C LEU A 265 -4.55 6.62 -15.33
N LYS A 266 -5.29 5.64 -14.81
CA LYS A 266 -6.75 5.73 -14.61
C LYS A 266 -7.22 6.93 -13.76
N ASN A 267 -6.39 7.43 -12.85
CA ASN A 267 -6.70 8.59 -12.01
C ASN A 267 -6.00 9.89 -12.49
N GLY A 268 -5.54 9.92 -13.74
CA GLY A 268 -4.99 11.10 -14.41
C GLY A 268 -3.48 11.27 -14.27
N GLU A 269 -2.79 10.40 -13.53
CA GLU A 269 -1.34 10.45 -13.41
C GLU A 269 -0.65 10.05 -14.74
N ARG A 270 0.63 10.41 -14.88
CA ARG A 270 1.45 9.90 -15.97
C ARG A 270 2.01 8.53 -15.58
N ILE A 271 2.25 7.67 -16.56
CA ILE A 271 3.07 6.46 -16.36
C ILE A 271 4.48 6.92 -15.95
N PRO A 272 4.98 6.60 -14.75
CA PRO A 272 6.27 7.09 -14.30
C PRO A 272 7.41 6.22 -14.82
N THR A 273 8.60 6.81 -14.95
CA THR A 273 9.82 6.03 -15.16
C THR A 273 10.24 5.34 -13.86
N LEU A 274 11.10 4.32 -13.95
CA LEU A 274 11.72 3.74 -12.76
C LEU A 274 12.55 4.77 -11.98
N ASP A 275 13.21 5.71 -12.68
CA ASP A 275 13.94 6.80 -12.05
C ASP A 275 13.02 7.71 -11.21
N ASP A 276 11.86 8.09 -11.76
CA ASP A 276 10.85 8.88 -11.03
C ASP A 276 10.37 8.17 -9.76
N ALA A 277 10.14 6.86 -9.85
CA ALA A 277 9.70 6.04 -8.74
C ALA A 277 10.78 5.90 -7.66
N LEU A 278 12.01 5.52 -8.03
CA LEU A 278 13.11 5.36 -7.08
C LEU A 278 13.47 6.69 -6.41
N ARG A 279 13.52 7.81 -7.17
CA ARG A 279 13.69 9.15 -6.61
C ARG A 279 12.58 9.49 -5.63
N THR A 280 11.34 9.21 -5.98
CA THR A 280 10.18 9.44 -5.10
C THR A 280 10.30 8.65 -3.81
N ILE A 281 10.62 7.35 -3.88
CA ILE A 281 10.80 6.49 -2.71
C ILE A 281 11.92 7.05 -1.85
N VAL A 282 13.04 7.42 -2.48
CA VAL A 282 14.23 7.81 -1.75
C VAL A 282 14.07 9.14 -1.04
N ASP A 283 13.46 10.13 -1.72
CA ASP A 283 13.42 11.51 -1.25
C ASP A 283 12.12 11.88 -0.54
N SER A 284 11.02 11.15 -0.78
CA SER A 284 9.67 11.57 -0.41
C SER A 284 8.87 10.53 0.38
N THR A 285 9.51 9.48 0.91
CA THR A 285 8.85 8.45 1.73
C THR A 285 9.72 7.99 2.91
N ASN A 286 9.08 7.39 3.92
CA ASN A 286 9.75 6.65 4.99
C ASN A 286 9.79 5.13 4.70
N LEU A 287 9.61 4.73 3.44
CA LEU A 287 9.69 3.34 3.06
C LEU A 287 11.11 2.82 3.25
N THR A 288 11.19 1.55 3.62
CA THR A 288 12.43 0.90 4.03
C THR A 288 12.76 -0.33 3.17
N SER A 289 11.87 -0.72 2.27
CA SER A 289 12.16 -1.70 1.22
C SER A 289 11.45 -1.39 -0.08
N VAL A 290 12.09 -1.75 -1.20
CA VAL A 290 11.54 -1.72 -2.55
C VAL A 290 11.81 -3.07 -3.20
N TRP A 291 10.76 -3.72 -3.70
CA TRP A 291 10.85 -4.89 -4.54
C TRP A 291 10.57 -4.47 -5.98
N LEU A 292 11.58 -4.57 -6.84
CA LEU A 292 11.49 -4.28 -8.26
C LEU A 292 11.05 -5.55 -9.00
N ASP A 293 9.77 -5.68 -9.34
CA ASP A 293 9.26 -6.82 -10.12
C ASP A 293 9.59 -6.62 -11.60
N ILE A 294 10.60 -7.34 -12.07
CA ILE A 294 11.18 -7.19 -13.40
C ILE A 294 10.44 -8.12 -14.36
N LYS A 295 9.72 -7.54 -15.33
CA LYS A 295 8.92 -8.33 -16.29
C LYS A 295 9.69 -8.80 -17.51
N GLU A 296 10.85 -8.21 -17.79
CA GLU A 296 11.59 -8.41 -19.03
C GLU A 296 13.11 -8.55 -18.78
N PRO A 297 13.76 -9.63 -19.26
CA PRO A 297 15.20 -9.85 -19.06
C PRO A 297 16.09 -8.71 -19.59
N ALA A 298 15.67 -8.06 -20.67
CA ALA A 298 16.39 -6.93 -21.28
C ALA A 298 16.47 -5.69 -20.36
N ALA A 299 15.66 -5.63 -19.29
CA ALA A 299 15.69 -4.52 -18.33
C ALA A 299 16.80 -4.67 -17.28
N ILE A 300 17.37 -5.87 -17.09
CA ILE A 300 18.27 -6.20 -15.97
C ILE A 300 19.47 -5.25 -15.90
N GLU A 301 20.18 -5.04 -17.02
CA GLU A 301 21.35 -4.15 -17.08
C GLU A 301 21.03 -2.73 -16.55
N LYS A 302 19.93 -2.15 -17.04
CA LYS A 302 19.50 -0.80 -16.65
C LYS A 302 19.02 -0.75 -15.20
N ILE A 303 18.30 -1.79 -14.76
CA ILE A 303 17.79 -1.88 -13.39
C ILE A 303 18.93 -2.02 -12.39
N ILE A 304 19.95 -2.85 -12.65
CA ILE A 304 21.11 -3.00 -11.77
C ILE A 304 21.85 -1.66 -11.61
N ALA A 305 22.10 -0.95 -12.73
CA ALA A 305 22.75 0.36 -12.70
C ALA A 305 21.94 1.40 -11.88
N MET A 306 20.62 1.46 -12.08
CA MET A 306 19.74 2.36 -11.31
C MET A 306 19.67 1.95 -9.83
N GLN A 307 19.54 0.65 -9.54
CA GLN A 307 19.48 0.12 -8.19
C GLN A 307 20.73 0.50 -7.40
N LYS A 308 21.93 0.36 -7.98
CA LYS A 308 23.18 0.78 -7.35
C LYS A 308 23.19 2.28 -7.02
N THR A 309 22.84 3.11 -8.01
CA THR A 309 22.77 4.57 -7.86
C THR A 309 21.86 4.98 -6.69
N TYR A 310 20.68 4.37 -6.59
CA TYR A 310 19.71 4.72 -5.55
C TYR A 310 20.01 4.09 -4.18
N ILE A 311 20.69 2.95 -4.13
CA ILE A 311 21.24 2.40 -2.88
C ILE A 311 22.30 3.35 -2.31
N GLU A 312 23.25 3.81 -3.13
CA GLU A 312 24.29 4.76 -2.69
C GLU A 312 23.67 6.08 -2.20
N ARG A 313 22.70 6.63 -2.96
CA ARG A 313 21.96 7.83 -2.52
C ARG A 313 21.24 7.62 -1.19
N ALA A 314 20.57 6.48 -1.00
CA ALA A 314 19.88 6.18 0.25
C ALA A 314 20.87 6.06 1.42
N GLN A 315 22.02 5.43 1.22
CA GLN A 315 23.07 5.34 2.25
C GLN A 315 23.61 6.72 2.64
N LEU A 316 23.82 7.63 1.68
CA LEU A 316 24.23 9.02 1.98
C LEU A 316 23.18 9.77 2.80
N LEU A 317 21.90 9.63 2.46
CA LEU A 317 20.81 10.23 3.22
C LEU A 317 20.68 9.63 4.62
N GLN A 318 20.92 8.32 4.76
CA GLN A 318 20.93 7.63 6.05
C GLN A 318 22.07 8.13 6.93
N ALA A 319 23.30 8.23 6.40
CA ALA A 319 24.45 8.76 7.13
C ALA A 319 24.26 10.22 7.57
N ALA A 320 23.47 10.98 6.81
CA ALA A 320 23.07 12.35 7.16
C ALA A 320 21.88 12.44 8.13
N GLY A 321 21.35 11.31 8.62
CA GLY A 321 20.18 11.26 9.52
C GLY A 321 18.87 11.71 8.86
N LYS A 322 18.79 11.72 7.52
CA LYS A 322 17.63 12.18 6.75
C LYS A 322 16.62 11.07 6.43
N ARG A 323 17.01 9.82 6.63
CA ARG A 323 16.14 8.64 6.43
C ARG A 323 16.62 7.44 7.23
N ASP A 324 15.74 6.47 7.37
CA ASP A 324 16.09 5.12 7.79
C ASP A 324 16.69 4.31 6.64
N THR A 325 17.27 3.15 6.97
CA THR A 325 17.80 2.17 6.00
C THR A 325 16.74 1.84 4.94
N LEU A 326 17.15 1.90 3.68
CA LEU A 326 16.36 1.44 2.53
C LEU A 326 17.07 0.31 1.83
N GLU A 327 16.35 -0.78 1.59
CA GLU A 327 16.82 -1.88 0.77
C GLU A 327 16.04 -1.92 -0.54
N ILE A 328 16.74 -1.95 -1.67
CA ILE A 328 16.13 -2.06 -2.99
C ILE A 328 16.54 -3.43 -3.51
N PHE A 329 15.57 -4.24 -3.95
CA PHE A 329 15.78 -5.60 -4.40
C PHE A 329 15.35 -5.77 -5.84
N SER A 330 16.20 -6.40 -6.66
CA SER A 330 15.81 -6.95 -7.95
C SER A 330 14.97 -8.23 -7.74
N GLY A 331 13.74 -8.25 -8.24
CA GLY A 331 12.83 -9.40 -8.17
C GLY A 331 13.11 -10.42 -9.27
N LEU A 332 13.23 -11.69 -8.90
CA LEU A 332 13.52 -12.81 -9.80
C LEU A 332 12.28 -13.71 -9.91
N ALA A 333 11.33 -13.26 -10.72
CA ALA A 333 9.99 -13.84 -10.83
C ALA A 333 9.89 -15.03 -11.81
N THR A 334 10.77 -15.10 -12.81
CA THR A 334 10.80 -16.17 -13.82
C THR A 334 12.21 -16.70 -14.03
N ASP A 335 12.34 -17.88 -14.64
CA ASP A 335 13.64 -18.45 -14.96
C ASP A 335 14.45 -17.55 -15.90
N GLU A 336 13.82 -16.89 -16.87
CA GLU A 336 14.50 -15.96 -17.79
C GLU A 336 15.07 -14.75 -17.06
N ILE A 337 14.32 -14.16 -16.13
CA ILE A 337 14.78 -13.05 -15.28
C ILE A 337 15.91 -13.52 -14.37
N TYR A 338 15.76 -14.69 -13.76
CA TYR A 338 16.78 -15.31 -12.93
C TYR A 338 18.09 -15.49 -13.72
N GLN A 339 18.03 -16.09 -14.92
CA GLN A 339 19.21 -16.35 -15.74
C GLN A 339 19.89 -15.06 -16.19
N ALA A 340 19.12 -14.05 -16.61
CA ALA A 340 19.67 -12.76 -16.99
C ALA A 340 20.33 -12.04 -15.80
N PHE A 341 19.74 -12.13 -14.61
CA PHE A 341 20.32 -11.57 -13.38
C PHE A 341 21.64 -12.27 -13.03
N VAL A 342 21.68 -13.59 -12.93
CA VAL A 342 22.92 -14.32 -12.53
C VAL A 342 24.03 -14.26 -13.58
N ALA A 343 23.68 -14.03 -14.86
CA ALA A 343 24.65 -13.78 -15.92
C ALA A 343 25.32 -12.41 -15.82
N HIS A 344 24.70 -11.44 -15.12
CA HIS A 344 25.26 -10.11 -14.95
C HIS A 344 26.49 -10.15 -14.00
N PRO A 345 27.62 -9.51 -14.35
CA PRO A 345 28.85 -9.60 -13.56
C PRO A 345 28.74 -9.04 -12.14
N GLU A 346 27.90 -8.01 -11.94
CA GLU A 346 27.70 -7.38 -10.63
C GLU A 346 26.61 -8.04 -9.75
N HIS A 347 25.96 -9.13 -10.18
CA HIS A 347 24.78 -9.67 -9.48
C HIS A 347 25.01 -10.02 -8.00
N LEU A 348 26.22 -10.45 -7.65
CA LEU A 348 26.59 -10.79 -6.27
C LEU A 348 26.67 -9.55 -5.34
N GLN A 349 26.87 -8.36 -5.89
CA GLN A 349 26.92 -7.11 -5.14
C GLN A 349 25.53 -6.44 -5.00
N ILE A 350 24.53 -6.95 -5.70
CA ILE A 350 23.21 -6.33 -5.80
C ILE A 350 22.19 -7.17 -5.03
N PRO A 351 21.43 -6.57 -4.08
CA PRO A 351 20.38 -7.30 -3.38
C PRO A 351 19.27 -7.77 -4.32
N SER A 352 18.81 -9.00 -4.15
CA SER A 352 17.67 -9.57 -4.89
C SER A 352 16.70 -10.34 -3.99
N ILE A 353 15.46 -10.46 -4.48
CA ILE A 353 14.39 -11.32 -3.96
C ILE A 353 14.12 -12.40 -5.01
N CYS A 354 14.09 -13.68 -4.62
CA CYS A 354 13.80 -14.78 -5.55
C CYS A 354 12.47 -15.46 -5.22
N GLU A 355 11.61 -15.64 -6.21
CA GLU A 355 10.25 -16.18 -6.03
C GLU A 355 10.12 -17.67 -6.33
N LEU A 356 11.14 -18.24 -6.98
CA LEU A 356 11.05 -19.53 -7.67
C LEU A 356 11.30 -20.73 -6.75
N SER A 357 12.49 -20.77 -6.13
CA SER A 357 12.90 -21.90 -5.29
C SER A 357 14.02 -21.54 -4.32
N ILE A 358 14.21 -22.35 -3.28
CA ILE A 358 15.33 -22.22 -2.33
C ILE A 358 16.67 -22.35 -3.06
N SER A 359 16.81 -23.35 -3.93
CA SER A 359 18.05 -23.57 -4.69
C SER A 359 18.41 -22.35 -5.52
N GLN A 360 17.44 -21.75 -6.21
CA GLN A 360 17.68 -20.52 -6.97
C GLN A 360 18.00 -19.33 -6.05
N THR A 361 17.28 -19.19 -4.94
CA THR A 361 17.56 -18.16 -3.93
C THR A 361 19.02 -18.23 -3.44
N GLN A 362 19.51 -19.43 -3.14
CA GLN A 362 20.88 -19.65 -2.69
C GLN A 362 21.90 -19.37 -3.80
N LYS A 363 21.68 -19.90 -5.01
CA LYS A 363 22.60 -19.76 -6.15
C LYS A 363 22.73 -18.31 -6.64
N ALA A 364 21.64 -17.55 -6.66
CA ALA A 364 21.67 -16.12 -6.99
C ALA A 364 22.15 -15.23 -5.84
N ASN A 365 22.49 -15.82 -4.69
CA ASN A 365 22.81 -15.10 -3.46
C ASN A 365 21.71 -14.10 -3.00
N SER A 366 20.45 -14.40 -3.31
CA SER A 366 19.30 -13.54 -3.00
C SER A 366 19.08 -13.39 -1.50
N LYS A 367 18.86 -12.16 -1.04
CA LYS A 367 18.68 -11.85 0.39
C LYS A 367 17.33 -12.32 0.94
N VAL A 368 16.40 -12.62 0.05
CA VAL A 368 15.02 -12.95 0.37
C VAL A 368 14.53 -14.06 -0.56
N PHE A 369 13.85 -15.05 0.00
CA PHE A 369 12.97 -15.97 -0.72
C PHE A 369 11.52 -15.46 -0.62
N ALA A 370 10.79 -15.43 -1.73
CA ALA A 370 9.43 -14.91 -1.79
C ALA A 370 8.47 -15.87 -2.50
N PRO A 371 8.07 -17.00 -1.90
CA PRO A 371 7.12 -17.92 -2.49
C PRO A 371 5.71 -17.33 -2.56
N ARG A 372 4.95 -17.79 -3.56
CA ARG A 372 3.50 -17.56 -3.59
C ARG A 372 2.82 -18.28 -2.42
N TRP A 373 1.84 -17.64 -1.78
CA TRP A 373 1.16 -18.15 -0.58
C TRP A 373 0.41 -19.47 -0.81
N THR A 374 0.01 -19.75 -2.05
CA THR A 374 -0.71 -20.98 -2.42
C THR A 374 0.14 -22.24 -2.33
N LEU A 375 1.45 -22.11 -2.10
CA LEU A 375 2.33 -23.24 -1.75
C LEU A 375 2.26 -23.63 -0.26
N GLY A 376 1.44 -22.93 0.54
CA GLY A 376 1.33 -23.12 1.98
C GLY A 376 2.37 -22.33 2.76
N SER A 377 2.51 -22.64 4.05
CA SER A 377 3.40 -21.89 4.95
C SER A 377 4.88 -22.14 4.70
N LEU A 378 5.26 -23.27 4.09
CA LEU A 378 6.64 -23.66 3.80
C LEU A 378 7.57 -23.48 5.02
N GLN A 379 7.08 -23.90 6.20
CA GLN A 379 7.70 -23.53 7.47
C GLN A 379 9.12 -24.10 7.63
N ASN A 380 9.38 -25.29 7.11
CA ASN A 380 10.70 -25.93 7.18
C ASN A 380 11.70 -25.19 6.26
N GLU A 381 11.26 -24.87 5.05
CA GLU A 381 12.01 -24.14 4.04
C GLU A 381 12.39 -22.74 4.53
N VAL A 382 11.41 -22.01 5.06
CA VAL A 382 11.58 -20.68 5.64
C VAL A 382 12.57 -20.72 6.82
N ASN A 383 12.45 -21.71 7.70
CA ASN A 383 13.38 -21.86 8.82
C ASN A 383 14.80 -22.22 8.38
N SER A 384 14.94 -23.04 7.33
CA SER A 384 16.25 -23.37 6.74
C SER A 384 16.95 -22.10 6.23
N LEU A 385 16.25 -21.29 5.42
CA LEU A 385 16.77 -20.02 4.90
C LEU A 385 17.12 -19.01 6.00
N HIS A 386 16.34 -18.98 7.09
CA HIS A 386 16.66 -18.15 8.25
C HIS A 386 17.98 -18.52 8.91
N SER A 387 18.35 -19.81 8.94
CA SER A 387 19.65 -20.26 9.47
C SER A 387 20.82 -19.80 8.61
N GLU A 388 20.58 -19.46 7.35
CA GLU A 388 21.54 -18.86 6.42
C GLU A 388 21.52 -17.32 6.43
N ASN A 389 20.86 -16.69 7.41
CA ASN A 389 20.68 -15.25 7.48
C ASN A 389 19.96 -14.65 6.25
N ARG A 390 19.10 -15.43 5.59
CA ARG A 390 18.19 -14.95 4.54
C ARG A 390 16.82 -14.66 5.16
N ARG A 391 16.04 -13.81 4.50
CA ARG A 391 14.65 -13.50 4.89
C ARG A 391 13.67 -14.27 4.03
N ALA A 392 12.43 -14.37 4.50
CA ALA A 392 11.33 -14.90 3.69
C ALA A 392 10.17 -13.92 3.65
N PHE A 393 9.69 -13.56 2.46
CA PHE A 393 8.45 -12.82 2.25
C PHE A 393 7.39 -13.73 1.61
N VAL A 394 6.11 -13.40 1.68
CA VAL A 394 5.05 -14.19 1.02
C VAL A 394 4.13 -13.29 0.21
N TRP A 395 3.69 -13.75 -0.96
CA TRP A 395 2.86 -12.96 -1.88
C TRP A 395 1.82 -13.76 -2.68
N THR A 396 0.84 -13.14 -3.34
CA THR A 396 0.16 -11.90 -2.89
C THR A 396 -0.94 -12.33 -1.93
N LEU A 397 -0.85 -11.91 -0.67
CA LEU A 397 -1.74 -12.37 0.39
C LEU A 397 -2.82 -11.31 0.66
N ASP A 398 -4.01 -11.51 0.07
CA ASP A 398 -5.08 -10.49 0.08
C ASP A 398 -6.26 -10.83 0.99
N GLN A 399 -6.51 -12.11 1.25
CA GLN A 399 -7.67 -12.54 2.03
C GLN A 399 -7.38 -12.37 3.54
N PRO A 400 -8.24 -11.65 4.29
CA PRO A 400 -8.01 -11.40 5.72
C PRO A 400 -7.77 -12.66 6.55
N GLU A 401 -8.47 -13.75 6.25
CA GLU A 401 -8.35 -15.03 6.97
C GLU A 401 -6.94 -15.62 6.80
N PHE A 402 -6.43 -15.63 5.56
CA PHE A 402 -5.07 -16.11 5.30
C PHE A 402 -4.01 -15.13 5.80
N ILE A 403 -4.25 -13.81 5.79
CA ILE A 403 -3.36 -12.83 6.43
C ILE A 403 -3.19 -13.15 7.92
N VAL A 404 -4.29 -13.37 8.64
CA VAL A 404 -4.25 -13.73 10.06
C VAL A 404 -3.54 -15.07 10.26
N GLN A 405 -3.86 -16.06 9.44
CA GLN A 405 -3.22 -17.37 9.50
C GLN A 405 -1.69 -17.26 9.35
N PHE A 406 -1.20 -16.62 8.28
CA PHE A 406 0.24 -16.49 8.02
C PHE A 406 0.96 -15.61 9.05
N LEU A 407 0.28 -14.62 9.64
CA LEU A 407 0.83 -13.83 10.74
C LEU A 407 1.00 -14.66 12.02
N ASN A 408 0.12 -15.62 12.29
CA ASN A 408 0.14 -16.41 13.51
C ASN A 408 0.98 -17.69 13.38
N GLU A 409 0.90 -18.37 12.24
CA GLU A 409 1.48 -19.69 12.01
C GLU A 409 2.78 -19.63 11.20
N GLY A 410 2.96 -18.59 10.40
CA GLY A 410 4.12 -18.44 9.52
C GLY A 410 5.29 -17.71 10.18
N ASN A 411 6.51 -18.17 9.91
CA ASN A 411 7.72 -17.43 10.30
C ASN A 411 8.18 -16.38 9.28
N TYR A 412 7.37 -16.04 8.28
CA TYR A 412 7.71 -15.02 7.29
C TYR A 412 8.09 -13.68 7.94
N ASP A 413 9.05 -13.00 7.32
CA ASP A 413 9.52 -11.68 7.70
C ASP A 413 8.72 -10.56 7.06
N GLY A 414 7.95 -10.85 6.02
CA GLY A 414 7.09 -9.86 5.38
C GLY A 414 5.96 -10.45 4.55
N ILE A 415 4.96 -9.63 4.29
CA ILE A 415 3.79 -9.96 3.45
C ILE A 415 3.68 -8.89 2.37
N LEU A 416 3.58 -9.34 1.12
CA LEU A 416 3.17 -8.53 -0.02
C LEU A 416 1.66 -8.68 -0.23
N THR A 417 0.95 -7.56 -0.31
CA THR A 417 -0.52 -7.53 -0.35
C THR A 417 -1.07 -6.31 -1.08
N ASN A 418 -2.27 -6.43 -1.65
CA ASN A 418 -3.09 -5.31 -2.11
C ASN A 418 -3.83 -4.60 -0.96
N TYR A 419 -3.84 -5.19 0.23
CA TYR A 419 -4.55 -4.66 1.41
C TYR A 419 -3.61 -4.46 2.61
N PRO A 420 -2.58 -3.58 2.49
CA PRO A 420 -1.63 -3.32 3.57
C PRO A 420 -2.30 -2.85 4.86
N THR A 421 -3.47 -2.21 4.79
CA THR A 421 -4.26 -1.77 5.95
C THR A 421 -4.76 -2.95 6.79
N VAL A 422 -5.12 -4.06 6.16
CA VAL A 422 -5.56 -5.30 6.83
C VAL A 422 -4.38 -5.97 7.52
N VAL A 423 -3.22 -6.03 6.86
CA VAL A 423 -1.99 -6.55 7.47
C VAL A 423 -1.58 -5.66 8.65
N ALA A 424 -1.63 -4.33 8.51
CA ALA A 424 -1.28 -3.41 9.58
C ALA A 424 -2.15 -3.62 10.82
N TYR A 425 -3.48 -3.67 10.67
CA TYR A 425 -4.37 -3.96 11.80
C TYR A 425 -4.00 -5.29 12.47
N ASN A 426 -3.97 -6.38 11.69
CA ASN A 426 -3.78 -7.73 12.24
C ASN A 426 -2.36 -7.98 12.77
N TYR A 427 -1.34 -7.31 12.24
CA TYR A 427 0.03 -7.41 12.73
C TYR A 427 0.17 -6.71 14.09
N TYR A 428 -0.30 -5.46 14.20
CA TYR A 428 -0.06 -4.61 15.37
C TYR A 428 -1.00 -4.91 16.56
N ILE A 429 -2.16 -5.53 16.31
CA ILE A 429 -3.10 -5.95 17.37
C ILE A 429 -2.65 -7.22 18.12
N ARG A 430 -1.61 -7.91 17.66
CA ARG A 430 -1.05 -9.08 18.36
C ARG A 430 -0.46 -8.70 19.72
N ARG A 431 -0.16 -9.71 20.53
CA ARG A 431 0.38 -9.57 21.88
C ARG A 431 1.71 -10.27 21.98
#